data_AF-A0A7C3BNB0-F1
#
_entry.id   AF-A0A7C3BNB0-F1
#
_cell.length_a   1.000
_cell.length_b   1.000
_cell.length_c   1.000
_cell.angle_alpha   90.00
_cell.angle_beta   90.00
_cell.angle_gamma   90.00
#
_symmetry.space_group_name_H-M   'P 1'
#
loop_
_entity.id
_entity.type
_entity.pdbx_description
1 polymer ?
#
loop_
_entity_poly.entity_id
_entity_poly.type
_entity_poly.pdbx_seq_one_letter_code
_entity_poly.pdbx_strand_id
1 'polypeptide(L)'
;MPQTVTLTLPDELYEPIHRIAQTIARPLETVLVSALQTSLPSLKGLPSDLIEDLEALETLDSHTLRQVLLEMVPSDQQEALEDLLQRNQAGALTDIERNSLDALQRAADRVMLRKARAAVLLRFRGQRIPTLVELRQLTIAP
;
A
#
# COMPACT_ATOMS: atom_id res chain seq x y z
N MET A 1 11.74 21.03 -4.98
CA MET A 1 13.10 21.16 -5.55
C MET A 1 13.34 19.93 -6.41
N PRO A 2 13.60 20.05 -7.72
CA PRO A 2 14.00 18.89 -8.54
C PRO A 2 15.40 18.42 -8.12
N GLN A 3 15.60 17.10 -8.07
CA GLN A 3 16.91 16.48 -7.85
C GLN A 3 17.29 15.70 -9.10
N THR A 4 18.56 15.83 -9.52
CA THR A 4 19.08 15.13 -10.71
C THR A 4 19.94 13.95 -10.27
N VAL A 5 19.64 12.78 -10.81
CA VAL A 5 20.40 11.54 -10.59
C VAL A 5 20.85 11.01 -11.96
N THR A 6 22.15 10.76 -12.11
CA THR A 6 22.70 10.13 -13.33
C THR A 6 22.70 8.61 -13.15
N LEU A 7 22.11 7.89 -14.11
CA LEU A 7 21.96 6.44 -14.08
C LEU A 7 22.67 5.82 -15.28
N THR A 8 23.45 4.78 -15.05
CA THR A 8 23.98 3.92 -16.13
C THR A 8 23.04 2.73 -16.29
N LEU A 9 22.31 2.69 -17.40
CA LEU A 9 21.34 1.63 -17.70
C LEU A 9 21.99 0.57 -18.59
N PRO A 10 21.85 -0.73 -18.27
CA PRO A 10 22.19 -1.81 -19.20
C PRO A 10 21.34 -1.72 -20.47
N ASP A 11 21.92 -2.10 -21.61
CA ASP A 11 21.25 -2.05 -22.93
C ASP A 11 19.92 -2.83 -22.93
N GLU A 12 19.88 -3.95 -22.20
CA GLU A 12 18.69 -4.79 -22.01
C GLU A 12 17.49 -4.04 -21.42
N LEU A 13 17.73 -3.01 -20.60
CA LEU A 13 16.69 -2.16 -20.03
C LEU A 13 16.47 -0.89 -20.86
N TYR A 14 17.54 -0.31 -21.42
CA TYR A 14 17.44 0.93 -22.20
C TYR A 14 16.61 0.73 -23.47
N GLU A 15 16.93 -0.30 -24.26
CA GLU A 15 16.34 -0.53 -25.57
C GLU A 15 14.80 -0.68 -25.55
N PRO A 16 14.20 -1.50 -24.67
CA PRO A 16 12.75 -1.58 -24.56
C PRO A 16 12.09 -0.25 -24.15
N ILE A 17 12.66 0.46 -23.17
CA ILE A 17 12.07 1.70 -22.65
C ILE A 17 12.16 2.80 -23.71
N HIS A 18 13.28 2.88 -24.44
CA HIS A 18 13.47 3.82 -25.54
C HIS A 18 12.45 3.60 -26.67
N ARG A 19 12.19 2.35 -27.07
CA ARG A 19 11.14 2.04 -28.06
C ARG A 19 9.74 2.45 -27.59
N ILE A 20 9.41 2.18 -26.32
CA ILE A 20 8.13 2.60 -25.73
C ILE A 20 8.01 4.13 -25.76
N ALA A 21 9.04 4.85 -25.33
CA ALA A 21 9.09 6.30 -25.30
C ALA A 21 8.85 6.92 -26.69
N GLN A 22 9.50 6.38 -27.72
CA GLN A 22 9.30 6.77 -29.12
C GLN A 22 7.85 6.52 -29.57
N THR A 23 7.29 5.34 -29.25
CA THR A 23 5.94 4.95 -29.65
C THR A 23 4.88 5.89 -29.08
N ILE A 24 5.04 6.30 -27.82
CA ILE A 24 4.10 7.21 -27.15
C ILE A 24 4.49 8.70 -27.31
N ALA A 25 5.52 9.00 -28.11
CA ALA A 25 6.07 10.34 -28.33
C ALA A 25 6.34 11.12 -27.04
N ARG A 26 6.91 10.47 -26.01
CA ARG A 26 7.31 11.10 -24.75
C ARG A 26 8.81 10.97 -24.53
N PRO A 27 9.46 11.93 -23.84
CA PRO A 27 10.86 11.81 -23.45
C PRO A 27 11.11 10.57 -22.58
N LEU A 28 12.26 9.93 -22.75
CA LEU A 28 12.65 8.72 -22.01
C LEU A 28 12.57 8.95 -20.49
N GLU A 29 13.03 10.12 -20.04
CA GLU A 29 13.04 10.55 -18.64
C GLU A 29 11.63 10.57 -18.07
N THR A 30 10.64 10.98 -18.86
CA THR A 30 9.24 11.02 -18.43
C THR A 30 8.69 9.61 -18.24
N VAL A 31 9.07 8.67 -19.11
CA VAL A 31 8.69 7.25 -18.99
C VAL A 31 9.33 6.62 -17.76
N LEU A 32 10.63 6.88 -17.54
CA LEU A 32 11.36 6.41 -16.36
C LEU A 32 10.77 6.94 -15.05
N VAL A 33 10.48 8.24 -14.97
CA VAL A 33 9.81 8.84 -13.81
C VAL A 33 8.43 8.21 -13.59
N SER A 34 7.66 7.97 -14.65
CA SER A 34 6.33 7.34 -14.55
C SER A 34 6.42 5.90 -14.05
N ALA A 35 7.44 5.14 -14.50
CA ALA A 35 7.70 3.78 -14.03
C ALA A 35 8.07 3.77 -12.54
N LEU A 36 8.90 4.72 -12.09
CA LEU A 36 9.26 4.88 -10.68
C LEU A 36 8.05 5.28 -9.82
N GLN A 37 7.21 6.21 -10.28
CA GLN A 37 5.97 6.60 -9.61
C GLN A 37 4.99 5.44 -9.48
N THR A 38 4.95 4.55 -10.47
CA THR A 38 4.12 3.33 -10.43
C THR A 38 4.70 2.30 -9.47
N SER A 39 6.03 2.22 -9.38
CA SER A 39 6.74 1.28 -8.53
C SER A 39 6.67 1.66 -7.06
N LEU A 40 6.71 2.96 -6.76
CA LEU A 40 6.57 3.53 -5.42
C LEU A 40 5.55 4.69 -5.46
N PRO A 41 4.24 4.39 -5.31
CA PRO A 41 3.19 5.41 -5.36
C PRO A 41 3.37 6.49 -4.30
N SER A 42 3.00 7.72 -4.66
CA SER A 42 3.06 8.88 -3.77
C SER A 42 1.99 8.80 -2.67
N LEU A 43 2.34 9.28 -1.48
CA LEU A 43 1.43 9.39 -0.33
C LEU A 43 0.66 10.73 -0.29
N LYS A 44 0.80 11.57 -1.33
CA LYS A 44 0.11 12.87 -1.41
C LYS A 44 -1.40 12.71 -1.33
N GLY A 45 -2.03 13.56 -0.54
CA GLY A 45 -3.49 13.60 -0.35
C GLY A 45 -4.00 12.76 0.83
N LEU A 46 -3.11 12.03 1.52
CA LEU A 46 -3.44 11.35 2.76
C LEU A 46 -3.31 12.30 3.97
N PRO A 47 -4.03 12.04 5.07
CA PRO A 47 -3.81 12.69 6.36
C PRO A 47 -2.35 12.57 6.84
N SER A 48 -1.84 13.59 7.54
CA SER A 48 -0.43 13.66 7.96
C SER A 48 -0.01 12.52 8.88
N ASP A 49 -0.88 12.12 9.81
CA ASP A 49 -0.69 11.00 10.74
C ASP A 49 -0.54 9.66 10.00
N LEU A 50 -1.23 9.51 8.87
CA LEU A 50 -1.12 8.33 8.02
C LEU A 50 0.14 8.40 7.15
N ILE A 51 0.51 9.57 6.65
CA ILE A 51 1.76 9.74 5.88
C ILE A 51 2.96 9.35 6.76
N GLU A 52 3.05 9.90 7.98
CA GLU A 52 4.14 9.60 8.91
C GLU A 52 4.25 8.10 9.20
N ASP A 53 3.11 7.43 9.42
CA ASP A 53 3.06 5.99 9.66
C ASP A 53 3.55 5.16 8.47
N LEU A 54 3.14 5.54 7.25
CA LEU A 54 3.52 4.85 6.03
C LEU A 54 4.96 5.12 5.60
N GLU A 55 5.49 6.32 5.88
CA GLU A 55 6.90 6.67 5.67
C GLU A 55 7.81 5.94 6.65
N ALA A 56 7.38 5.72 7.89
CA ALA A 56 8.14 4.94 8.86
C ALA A 56 8.44 3.51 8.35
N LEU A 57 7.51 2.91 7.58
CA LEU A 57 7.70 1.59 6.97
C LEU A 57 8.89 1.53 6.00
N GLU A 58 9.26 2.65 5.36
CA GLU A 58 10.35 2.69 4.39
C GLU A 58 11.71 2.36 5.01
N THR A 59 11.85 2.65 6.31
CA THR A 59 13.07 2.41 7.10
C THR A 59 13.17 1.00 7.67
N LEU A 60 12.07 0.24 7.67
CA LEU A 60 12.02 -1.11 8.23
C LEU A 60 12.74 -2.12 7.34
N ASP A 61 13.30 -3.17 7.92
CA ASP A 61 13.92 -4.27 7.18
C ASP A 61 12.86 -5.18 6.50
N SER A 62 13.31 -6.01 5.56
CA SER A 62 12.42 -6.88 4.78
C SER A 62 11.76 -8.01 5.58
N HIS A 63 12.26 -8.37 6.76
CA HIS A 63 11.60 -9.32 7.65
C HIS A 63 10.47 -8.61 8.40
N THR A 64 10.72 -7.43 8.97
CA THR A 64 9.70 -6.64 9.66
C THR A 64 8.56 -6.22 8.71
N LEU A 65 8.87 -5.82 7.47
CA LEU A 65 7.84 -5.54 6.47
C LEU A 65 6.95 -6.75 6.14
N ARG A 66 7.47 -7.98 6.23
CA ARG A 66 6.63 -9.19 6.06
C ARG A 66 5.68 -9.37 7.22
N GLN A 67 6.08 -9.03 8.44
CA GLN A 67 5.17 -9.04 9.59
C GLN A 67 4.06 -8.01 9.40
N VAL A 68 4.39 -6.80 8.93
CA VAL A 68 3.39 -5.78 8.57
C VAL A 68 2.44 -6.29 7.49
N LEU A 69 2.95 -7.00 6.48
CA LEU A 69 2.12 -7.61 5.44
C LEU A 69 1.13 -8.66 5.97
N LEU A 70 1.44 -9.29 7.10
CA LEU A 70 0.60 -10.29 7.76
C LEU A 70 -0.25 -9.70 8.89
N GLU A 71 -0.15 -8.40 9.18
CA GLU A 71 -0.99 -7.72 10.18
C GLU A 71 -2.48 -7.98 9.88
N MET A 72 -3.25 -8.21 10.94
CA MET A 72 -4.70 -8.36 10.87
C MET A 72 -5.38 -7.31 11.73
N VAL A 73 -6.58 -6.93 11.32
CA VAL A 73 -7.47 -6.17 12.21
C VAL A 73 -7.80 -7.09 13.40
N PRO A 74 -7.71 -6.60 14.65
CA PRO A 74 -8.07 -7.40 15.82
C PRO A 74 -9.48 -7.99 15.67
N SER A 75 -9.66 -9.25 16.06
CA SER A 75 -10.94 -9.99 15.97
C SER A 75 -12.11 -9.17 16.53
N ASP A 76 -11.89 -8.57 17.70
CA ASP A 76 -12.90 -7.85 18.46
C ASP A 76 -13.36 -6.59 17.72
N GLN A 77 -12.43 -5.93 17.03
CA GLN A 77 -12.72 -4.76 16.19
C GLN A 77 -13.44 -5.17 14.90
N GLN A 78 -13.10 -6.34 14.35
CA GLN A 78 -13.72 -6.85 13.14
C GLN A 78 -15.17 -7.30 13.40
N GLU A 79 -15.43 -8.01 14.49
CA GLU A 79 -16.78 -8.37 14.94
C GLU A 79 -17.64 -7.13 15.21
N ALA A 80 -17.09 -6.14 15.93
CA ALA A 80 -17.79 -4.88 16.20
C ALA A 80 -18.09 -4.09 14.91
N LEU A 81 -17.17 -4.10 13.94
CA LEU A 81 -17.37 -3.47 12.64
C LEU A 81 -18.49 -4.17 11.87
N GLU A 82 -18.52 -5.51 11.85
CA GLU A 82 -19.56 -6.30 11.18
C GLU A 82 -20.96 -6.05 11.77
N ASP A 83 -21.10 -6.05 13.10
CA ASP A 83 -22.38 -5.74 13.78
C ASP A 83 -22.87 -4.32 13.45
N LEU A 84 -21.99 -3.32 13.56
CA LEU A 84 -22.34 -1.94 13.27
C LEU A 84 -22.69 -1.71 11.79
N LEU A 85 -22.04 -2.40 10.86
CA LEU A 85 -22.39 -2.37 9.44
C LEU A 85 -23.76 -3.00 9.17
N GLN A 86 -24.08 -4.12 9.83
CA GLN A 86 -25.41 -4.74 9.71
C GLN A 86 -26.51 -3.81 10.24
N ARG A 87 -26.26 -3.14 11.36
CA ARG A 87 -27.18 -2.15 11.94
C ARG A 87 -27.27 -0.86 11.12
N ASN A 88 -26.19 -0.46 10.44
CA ASN A 88 -26.19 0.65 9.48
C ASN A 88 -27.15 0.37 8.33
N GLN A 89 -27.06 -0.83 7.74
CA GLN A 89 -27.92 -1.26 6.63
C GLN A 89 -29.40 -1.32 7.04
N ALA A 90 -29.68 -1.67 8.29
CA ALA A 90 -31.04 -1.66 8.85
C ALA A 90 -31.55 -0.24 9.21
N GLY A 91 -30.74 0.81 9.04
CA GLY A 91 -31.09 2.19 9.39
C GLY A 91 -31.19 2.46 10.90
N ALA A 92 -30.62 1.59 11.73
CA ALA A 92 -30.85 1.54 13.17
C ALA A 92 -29.70 2.12 14.02
N LEU A 93 -28.81 2.94 13.42
CA LEU A 93 -27.67 3.50 14.13
C LEU A 93 -27.99 4.83 14.81
N THR A 94 -27.62 4.90 16.09
CA THR A 94 -27.49 6.15 16.84
C THR A 94 -26.28 6.96 16.37
N ASP A 95 -26.22 8.25 16.74
CA ASP A 95 -25.08 9.11 16.41
C ASP A 95 -23.77 8.60 17.04
N ILE A 96 -23.85 8.03 18.24
CA ILE A 96 -22.70 7.42 18.93
C ILE A 96 -22.19 6.22 18.14
N GLU A 97 -23.09 5.32 17.74
CA GLU A 97 -22.72 4.12 16.98
C GLU A 97 -22.18 4.47 15.57
N ARG A 98 -22.65 5.55 14.94
CA ARG A 98 -22.07 6.05 13.67
C ARG A 98 -20.63 6.54 13.85
N ASN A 99 -20.35 7.26 14.93
CA ASN A 99 -18.98 7.69 15.24
C ASN A 99 -18.06 6.49 15.54
N SER A 100 -18.57 5.48 16.26
CA SER A 100 -17.84 4.23 16.51
C SER A 100 -17.56 3.47 15.21
N LEU A 101 -18.55 3.40 14.31
CA LEU A 101 -18.39 2.76 13.00
C LEU A 101 -17.32 3.44 12.16
N ASP A 102 -17.35 4.77 12.05
CA ASP A 102 -16.34 5.55 11.32
C ASP A 102 -14.93 5.35 11.92
N ALA A 103 -14.80 5.33 13.25
CA ALA A 103 -13.53 5.05 13.90
C ALA A 103 -12.99 3.64 13.59
N LEU A 104 -13.85 2.62 13.62
CA LEU A 104 -13.48 1.24 13.30
C LEU A 104 -13.10 1.07 11.82
N GLN A 105 -13.83 1.73 10.92
CA GLN A 105 -13.50 1.74 9.49
C GLN A 105 -12.12 2.35 9.24
N ARG A 106 -11.85 3.52 9.83
CA ARG A 106 -10.52 4.17 9.70
C ARG A 106 -9.40 3.30 10.27
N ALA A 107 -9.63 2.60 11.38
CA ALA A 107 -8.64 1.68 11.95
C ALA A 107 -8.37 0.49 11.01
N ALA A 108 -9.41 -0.11 10.43
CA ALA A 108 -9.29 -1.18 9.45
C ALA A 108 -8.58 -0.72 8.18
N ASP A 109 -8.95 0.44 7.63
CA ASP A 109 -8.33 1.05 6.46
C ASP A 109 -6.83 1.32 6.70
N ARG A 110 -6.46 1.78 7.90
CA ARG A 110 -5.06 1.98 8.28
C ARG A 110 -4.26 0.69 8.19
N VAL A 111 -4.77 -0.42 8.73
CA VAL A 111 -4.13 -1.73 8.63
C VAL A 111 -3.98 -2.15 7.17
N MET A 112 -5.03 -1.98 6.35
CA MET A 112 -4.96 -2.32 4.92
C MET A 112 -3.92 -1.49 4.15
N LEU A 113 -3.84 -0.18 4.43
CA LEU A 113 -2.88 0.71 3.79
C LEU A 113 -1.45 0.39 4.20
N ARG A 114 -1.20 0.06 5.46
CA ARG A 114 0.12 -0.42 5.94
C ARG A 114 0.54 -1.69 5.21
N LYS A 115 -0.37 -2.67 5.08
CA LYS A 115 -0.12 -3.92 4.33
C LYS A 115 0.20 -3.64 2.87
N ALA A 116 -0.58 -2.77 2.22
CA ALA A 116 -0.35 -2.39 0.83
C ALA A 116 1.01 -1.70 0.65
N ARG A 117 1.36 -0.76 1.54
CA ARG A 117 2.66 -0.09 1.50
C ARG A 117 3.82 -1.05 1.73
N ALA A 118 3.68 -1.97 2.69
CA ALA A 118 4.68 -3.01 2.94
C ALA A 118 4.88 -3.92 1.70
N ALA A 119 3.80 -4.33 1.03
CA ALA A 119 3.88 -5.10 -0.21
C ALA A 119 4.62 -4.34 -1.33
N VAL A 120 4.31 -3.04 -1.50
CA VAL A 120 4.99 -2.18 -2.47
C VAL A 120 6.49 -2.11 -2.17
N LEU A 121 6.87 -1.85 -0.92
CA LEU A 121 8.26 -1.73 -0.50
C LEU A 121 9.03 -3.04 -0.68
N LEU A 122 8.43 -4.18 -0.31
CA LEU A 122 9.02 -5.50 -0.52
C LEU A 122 9.26 -5.77 -2.01
N ARG A 123 8.28 -5.46 -2.88
CA ARG A 123 8.41 -5.63 -4.33
C ARG A 123 9.50 -4.72 -4.90
N PHE A 124 9.55 -3.47 -4.44
CA PHE A 124 10.57 -2.50 -4.84
C PHE A 124 11.98 -2.97 -4.46
N ARG A 125 12.12 -3.72 -3.36
CA ARG A 125 13.37 -4.37 -2.93
C ARG A 125 13.66 -5.70 -3.63
N GLY A 126 12.91 -6.04 -4.69
CA GLY A 126 13.07 -7.29 -5.44
C GLY A 126 12.57 -8.54 -4.72
N GLN A 127 11.80 -8.41 -3.64
CA GLN A 127 11.23 -9.56 -2.93
C GLN A 127 9.94 -10.03 -3.62
N ARG A 128 9.72 -11.34 -3.64
CA ARG A 128 8.43 -11.92 -4.05
C ARG A 128 7.36 -11.57 -3.03
N ILE A 129 6.23 -11.08 -3.52
CA ILE A 129 5.04 -10.87 -2.71
C ILE A 129 4.18 -12.14 -2.77
N PRO A 130 3.71 -12.67 -1.62
CA PRO A 130 2.80 -13.81 -1.61
C PRO A 130 1.47 -13.46 -2.32
N THR A 131 0.89 -14.44 -2.99
CA THR A 131 -0.45 -14.32 -3.59
C THR A 131 -1.52 -14.18 -2.52
N LEU A 132 -2.71 -13.72 -2.90
CA LEU A 132 -3.86 -13.63 -1.97
C LEU A 132 -4.24 -14.98 -1.35
N VAL A 133 -3.97 -16.09 -2.04
CA VAL A 133 -4.19 -17.45 -1.51
C VAL A 133 -3.15 -17.77 -0.45
N GLU A 134 -1.87 -17.53 -0.72
CA GLU A 134 -0.77 -17.74 0.22
C GLU A 134 -0.91 -16.84 1.46
N LEU A 135 -1.27 -15.56 1.30
CA LEU A 135 -1.51 -14.66 2.42
C LEU A 135 -2.60 -15.17 3.35
N ARG A 136 -3.72 -15.67 2.80
CA ARG A 136 -4.80 -16.25 3.62
C ARG A 136 -4.32 -17.45 4.42
N GLN A 137 -3.49 -18.31 3.84
CA GLN A 137 -2.93 -19.46 4.55
C GLN A 137 -1.98 -19.04 5.68
N LEU A 138 -1.18 -17.99 5.46
CA LEU A 138 -0.22 -17.47 6.44
C LEU A 138 -0.90 -16.74 7.60
N THR A 139 -2.07 -16.14 7.39
CA THR A 139 -2.86 -15.50 8.45
C THR A 139 -3.71 -16.47 9.26
N ILE A 140 -3.91 -17.70 8.77
CA ILE A 140 -4.71 -18.76 9.43
C ILE A 140 -3.81 -19.73 10.23
N ALA A 141 -2.49 -19.69 10.01
CA ALA A 141 -1.55 -20.57 10.71
C ALA A 141 -1.38 -20.15 12.18
N PRO A 142 -1.56 -21.08 13.15
CA PRO A 142 -1.47 -20.81 14.59
C PRO A 142 -0.05 -20.52 15.08
#